data_AF-X1GK70-F1
#
_entry.id   AF-X1GK70-F1
#
_cell.length_a   1.000
_cell.length_b   1.000
_cell.length_c   1.000
_cell.angle_alpha   90.00
_cell.angle_beta   90.00
_cell.angle_gamma   90.00
#
_symmetry.space_group_name_H-M   'P 1'
#
loop_
_entity.id
_entity.type
_entity.pdbx_description
1 polymer ?
#
loop_
_entity_poly.entity_id
_entity_poly.type
_entity_poly.pdbx_seq_one_letter_code
_entity_poly.pdbx_strand_id
1 'polypeptide(L)' 'VSVPDGGTLLLGGQKVTAEVEKEAGVPGLSKLPLIGRLFSNRSIVKDHKILLILVRPTIILQEEVEANAIAAMESGF' A
#
# COMPACT_ATOMS: atom_id res chain seq x y z
N VAL A 1 22.96 -6.67 -3.23
CA VAL A 1 22.73 -5.31 -2.70
C VAL A 1 23.05 -5.33 -1.22
N SER A 2 23.93 -4.44 -0.75
CA SER A 2 24.22 -4.25 0.68
C SER A 2 23.35 -3.10 1.22
N VAL A 3 22.81 -3.29 2.43
CA VAL A 3 22.03 -2.27 3.14
C VAL A 3 22.82 -1.94 4.42
N PRO A 4 23.04 -0.65 4.73
CA PRO A 4 23.68 -0.26 5.98
C PRO A 4 22.84 -0.68 7.18
N ASP A 5 23.49 -0.87 8.32
CA ASP A 5 22.82 -1.17 9.58
C ASP A 5 21.77 -0.11 9.92
N GLY A 6 20.58 -0.55 10.34
CA GLY A 6 19.43 0.31 10.61
C GLY A 6 18.77 0.95 9.39
N GLY A 7 19.32 0.78 8.18
CA GLY A 7 18.74 1.25 6.93
C GLY A 7 17.45 0.52 6.58
N THR A 8 16.54 1.14 5.82
CA THR A 8 15.32 0.47 5.33
C THR A 8 15.41 0.29 3.83
N LEU A 9 15.26 -0.95 3.36
CA LEU A 9 15.26 -1.31 1.94
C LEU A 9 13.88 -1.76 1.49
N LEU A 10 13.40 -1.23 0.36
CA LEU A 10 12.26 -1.78 -0.35
C LEU A 10 12.74 -2.97 -1.20
N LEU A 11 12.40 -4.19 -0.76
CA LEU A 11 12.73 -5.40 -1.52
C LEU A 11 11.88 -5.55 -2.77
N GLY A 12 10.65 -5.04 -2.72
CA GLY A 12 9.75 -5.07 -3.84
C GLY A 12 8.36 -4.61 -3.47
N GLY A 13 7.48 -4.65 -4.45
CA GLY A 13 6.07 -4.34 -4.27
C GLY A 13 5.26 -4.81 -5.46
N GLN A 14 3.96 -4.94 -5.25
CA GLN A 14 3.01 -5.31 -6.28
C GLN A 14 1.88 -4.29 -6.29
N LYS A 15 1.63 -3.70 -7.46
CA LYS A 15 0.44 -2.86 -7.69
C LYS A 15 -0.55 -3.65 -8.54
N VAL A 16 -1.70 -3.96 -7.97
CA VAL A 16 -2.83 -4.55 -8.68
C VAL A 16 -3.88 -3.46 -8.88
N THR A 17 -4.33 -3.29 -10.11
CA THR A 17 -5.40 -2.35 -10.46
C THR A 17 -6.52 -3.12 -11.13
N ALA A 18 -7.76 -2.90 -10.69
CA ALA A 18 -8.95 -3.43 -11.32
C ALA A 18 -9.90 -2.27 -11.65
N GLU A 19 -10.46 -2.28 -12.85
CA GLU A 19 -11.46 -1.32 -13.30
C GLU A 19 -12.73 -2.08 -13.65
N VAL A 20 -13.83 -1.74 -12.98
CA VAL A 20 -15.15 -2.32 -13.21
C VAL A 20 -16.06 -1.21 -13.70
N GLU A 21 -16.44 -1.30 -14.97
CA GLU A 21 -17.44 -0.43 -15.57
C GLU A 21 -18.80 -1.15 -15.59
N LYS A 22 -19.78 -0.56 -14.92
CA LYS A 22 -21.15 -1.07 -14.86
C LYS A 22 -22.08 -0.06 -15.52
N GLU A 23 -22.65 -0.45 -16.66
CA GLU A 23 -23.67 0.31 -17.35
C GLU A 23 -25.05 -0.31 -17.14
N ALA A 24 -26.01 0.50 -16.71
CA ALA A 24 -27.41 0.12 -16.61
C ALA A 24 -28.26 1.21 -17.27
N GLY A 25 -29.19 0.83 -18.15
CA GLY A 25 -30.06 1.79 -18.80
C GLY A 25 -31.26 1.14 -19.45
N VAL A 26 -32.28 1.94 -19.76
CA VAL A 26 -33.51 1.44 -20.40
C VAL A 26 -33.22 1.08 -21.86
N PRO A 27 -33.52 -0.15 -22.33
CA PRO A 27 -33.34 -0.53 -23.72
C PRO A 27 -34.07 0.44 -24.66
N GLY A 28 -33.38 0.92 -25.71
CA GLY A 28 -33.93 1.88 -26.69
C GLY A 28 -33.71 3.35 -26.31
N LEU A 29 -34.19 3.78 -25.13
CA LEU A 29 -34.09 5.19 -24.71
C LEU A 29 -32.67 5.64 -24.33
N SER A 30 -31.86 4.74 -23.76
CA SER A 30 -30.50 5.06 -23.30
C SER A 30 -29.51 5.41 -24.41
N LYS A 31 -29.81 5.08 -25.68
CA LYS A 31 -28.95 5.31 -26.85
C LYS A 31 -29.22 6.63 -27.58
N LEU A 32 -30.24 7.40 -27.16
CA LEU A 32 -30.60 8.65 -27.82
C LEU A 32 -29.63 9.78 -27.46
N PRO A 33 -29.09 10.53 -28.44
CA PRO A 33 -27.99 11.49 -28.23
C PRO A 33 -28.34 12.72 -27.38
N LEU A 34 -29.64 13.00 -27.16
CA LEU A 34 -30.12 14.14 -26.38
C LEU A 34 -30.74 13.76 -25.03
N ILE A 35 -31.52 12.68 -24.98
CA ILE A 35 -32.25 12.26 -23.76
C ILE A 35 -31.70 10.98 -23.12
N GLY A 36 -30.81 10.24 -23.79
CA GLY A 36 -30.31 8.96 -23.30
C GLY A 36 -29.52 9.06 -21.99
N ARG A 37 -29.00 10.23 -21.64
CA ARG A 37 -28.30 10.49 -20.37
C ARG A 37 -29.24 10.55 -19.16
N LEU A 38 -30.54 10.79 -19.37
CA LEU A 38 -31.55 10.73 -18.30
C LEU A 38 -31.99 9.27 -17.99
N PHE A 39 -31.73 8.35 -18.92
CA PHE A 39 -32.15 6.94 -18.84
C PHE A 39 -30.98 5.95 -18.82
N SER A 40 -29.76 6.44 -18.61
CA SER A 40 -28.55 5.63 -18.43
C SER A 40 -27.88 5.99 -17.10
N ASN A 41 -27.38 4.95 -16.43
CA ASN A 41 -26.59 5.02 -15.21
C ASN A 41 -25.27 4.28 -15.49
N ARG A 42 -24.15 4.98 -15.38
CA ARG A 42 -22.81 4.42 -15.54
C ARG A 42 -22.09 4.57 -14.21
N SER A 43 -21.64 3.45 -13.66
CA SER A 43 -20.82 3.40 -12.47
C SER A 43 -19.44 2.88 -12.86
N ILE A 44 -18.40 3.67 -12.63
CA ILE A 44 -17.01 3.27 -12.84
C ILE A 44 -16.40 3.08 -11.46
N VAL A 45 -15.97 1.87 -11.14
CA VAL A 45 -15.26 1.54 -9.90
C VAL A 45 -13.82 1.22 -10.24
N LYS A 46 -12.88 1.94 -9.62
CA LYS A 46 -11.44 1.73 -9.78
C LYS A 46 -10.85 1.28 -8.45
N ASP A 47 -10.41 0.04 -8.40
CA ASP A 47 -9.77 -0.55 -7.24
C ASP A 47 -8.25 -0.56 -7.44
N HIS A 48 -7.53 0.02 -6.48
CA HIS A 48 -6.08 -0.03 -6.42
C HIS A 48 -5.63 -0.75 -5.16
N LYS A 49 -4.83 -1.80 -5.32
CA LYS A 49 -4.18 -2.52 -4.22
C LYS A 49 -2.67 -2.42 -4.39
N ILE A 50 -1.99 -1.94 -3.36
CA ILE A 50 -0.54 -1.79 -3.36
C ILE A 50 0.02 -2.59 -2.20
N LEU A 51 0.87 -3.56 -2.52
CA LEU A 51 1.67 -4.32 -1.57
C LEU A 51 3.11 -3.82 -1.63
N LEU A 52 3.72 -3.57 -0.48
CA LEU A 52 5.13 -3.21 -0.35
C LEU A 52 5.81 -4.16 0.63
N ILE A 53 7.02 -4.62 0.29
CA ILE A 53 7.84 -5.50 1.12
C ILE A 53 9.09 -4.70 1.52
N LEU A 54 9.14 -4.29 2.77
CA LEU A 54 10.25 -3.52 3.33
C LEU A 54 11.05 -4.39 4.30
N VAL A 55 12.37 -4.25 4.29
CA VAL A 55 13.28 -4.92 5.21
C VAL A 55 14.22 -3.91 5.84
N ARG A 56 14.37 -4.02 7.16
CA ARG A 56 15.29 -3.21 7.97
C ARG A 56 16.23 -4.14 8.74
N PRO A 57 17.48 -4.32 8.32
CA PRO A 57 18.44 -5.08 9.10
C PRO A 57 18.83 -4.30 10.36
N THR A 58 19.21 -5.05 11.40
CA THR A 58 19.82 -4.51 12.62
C THR A 58 20.95 -5.45 13.00
N ILE A 59 22.16 -4.91 13.08
CA ILE A 59 23.36 -5.64 13.52
C ILE A 59 23.41 -5.56 15.04
N ILE A 60 23.61 -6.70 15.68
CA ILE A 60 23.68 -6.80 17.14
C ILE A 60 25.13 -7.11 17.52
N LEU A 61 25.75 -6.20 18.26
CA LEU A 61 27.08 -6.38 18.86
C LEU A 61 26.92 -6.67 20.34
N GLN A 62 27.51 -7.77 20.81
CA GLN A 62 27.26 -8.26 22.16
C GLN A 62 27.77 -7.29 23.23
N GLU A 63 28.93 -6.69 23.01
CA GLU A 63 29.52 -5.71 23.92
C GLU A 63 28.65 -4.46 24.05
N GLU A 64 28.05 -4.00 22.95
CA GLU A 64 27.13 -2.85 22.97
C GLU A 64 25.81 -3.19 23.65
N VAL A 65 25.29 -4.40 23.45
CA VAL A 65 24.07 -4.86 24.14
C VAL A 65 24.30 -4.95 25.65
N GLU A 66 25.43 -5.53 26.08
CA GLU A 66 25.78 -5.63 27.49
C GLU A 66 26.00 -4.23 28.10
N ALA A 67 26.72 -3.34 27.42
CA ALA A 67 26.91 -1.97 27.87
C ALA A 67 25.59 -1.19 27.97
N ASN A 68 24.69 -1.32 26.99
CA ASN A 68 23.37 -0.70 27.02
C ASN A 68 22.50 -1.28 28.14
N ALA A 69 22.58 -2.59 28.40
CA ALA A 69 21.86 -3.23 29.50
C ALA A 69 22.35 -2.73 30.86
N ILE A 70 23.67 -2.59 31.04
CA ILE A 70 24.26 -2.02 32.26
C ILE A 70 23.83 -0.56 32.44
N ALA A 71 23.93 0.28 31.40
CA ALA A 71 23.52 1.68 31.45
C ALA A 71 22.00 1.85 31.72
N ALA A 72 21.17 0.96 31.20
CA ALA A 72 19.73 0.94 31.47
C ALA A 72 19.42 0.57 32.94
N MET A 73 20.22 -0.29 33.56
CA MET A 73 20.09 -0.60 34.99
C MET A 73 20.52 0.59 35.86
N GLU A 74 21.57 1.32 35.49
CA GLU A 74 22.07 2.48 36.26
C GLU A 74 21.12 3.68 36.22
N SER A 75 20.39 3.88 35.12
CA SER A 75 19.41 4.97 34.97
C SER A 75 18.06 4.73 35.65
N GLY A 76 17.84 3.51 36.19
CA GLY A 76 16.64 3.14 36.95
C GLY A 76 16.78 3.31 38.46
N PHE A 77 17.92 3.77 38.95
CA PHE A 77 18.19 4.15 40.34
C PHE A 77 18.37 5.67 40.46
#